data_AF-A0AAW2VRS5-F1
#
_entry.id   AF-A0AAW2VRS5-F1
#
_cell.length_a   1.000
_cell.length_b   1.000
_cell.length_c   1.000
_cell.angle_alpha   90.00
_cell.angle_beta   90.00
_cell.angle_gamma   90.00
#
_symmetry.space_group_name_H-M   'P 1'
#
loop_
_entity.id
_entity.type
_entity.pdbx_description
1 polymer ?
#
loop_
_entity_poly.entity_id
_entity_poly.type
_entity_poly.pdbx_seq_one_letter_code
_entity_poly.pdbx_strand_id
1 'polypeptide(L)'
;MYGFKFSMQSHNFGCCQMENKIRRKPRILCLHSFRTSGGILQKQISRWPANVTGELDLVFADAPFLAEGKSDVEGIYDPPYFEWFQSDKVQYNTPLVLPGIFNFF
;
A
#
# COMPACT_ATOMS: atom_id res chain seq x y z
N MET A 1 24.19 -20.81 72.44
CA MET A 1 23.25 -19.92 71.71
C MET A 1 23.00 -20.53 70.34
N TYR A 2 21.80 -21.08 70.11
CA TYR A 2 21.43 -21.73 68.85
C TYR A 2 21.03 -20.67 67.82
N GLY A 3 21.82 -20.52 66.76
CA GLY A 3 21.50 -19.62 65.65
C GLY A 3 20.54 -20.30 64.68
N PHE A 4 19.26 -19.91 64.70
CA PHE A 4 18.29 -20.30 63.68
C PHE A 4 18.58 -19.57 62.38
N LYS A 5 18.86 -20.33 61.32
CA LYS A 5 19.08 -19.84 59.96
C LYS A 5 17.72 -19.62 59.29
N PHE A 6 17.26 -18.37 59.20
CA PHE A 6 16.10 -18.03 58.37
C PHE A 6 16.53 -17.99 56.90
N SER A 7 16.14 -19.02 56.15
CA SER A 7 16.22 -19.03 54.69
C SER A 7 14.93 -18.44 54.14
N MET A 8 15.01 -17.24 53.57
CA MET A 8 13.91 -16.60 52.86
C MET A 8 13.78 -17.28 51.49
N GLN A 9 12.79 -18.17 51.33
CA GLN A 9 12.45 -18.74 50.04
C GLN A 9 11.68 -17.70 49.23
N SER A 10 12.35 -17.02 48.31
CA SER A 10 11.68 -16.27 47.25
C SER A 10 10.95 -17.27 46.36
N HIS A 11 9.63 -17.31 46.49
CA HIS A 11 8.76 -18.05 45.59
C HIS A 11 9.04 -17.60 44.16
N ASN A 12 9.43 -18.56 43.32
CA ASN A 12 9.45 -18.41 41.87
C ASN A 12 8.02 -18.07 41.43
N PHE A 13 7.74 -16.79 41.18
CA PHE A 13 6.69 -16.41 40.26
C PHE A 13 7.14 -16.94 38.90
N GLY A 14 6.62 -18.10 38.52
CA GLY A 14 6.73 -18.60 37.16
C GLY A 14 6.22 -17.50 36.24
N CYS A 15 7.14 -16.87 35.52
CA CYS A 15 6.79 -16.02 34.39
C CYS A 15 5.97 -16.91 33.46
N CYS A 16 4.66 -16.65 33.40
CA CYS A 16 3.75 -17.24 32.43
C CYS A 16 4.46 -17.08 31.09
N GLN A 17 4.93 -18.18 30.51
CA GLN A 17 5.64 -18.13 29.24
C GLN A 17 4.68 -17.53 28.22
N MET A 18 4.89 -16.26 27.90
CA MET A 18 4.17 -15.61 26.83
C MET A 18 4.71 -16.24 25.57
N GLU A 19 3.91 -17.13 24.99
CA GLU A 19 4.24 -17.81 23.75
C GLU A 19 4.71 -16.75 22.75
N ASN A 20 6.00 -16.81 22.41
CA ASN A 20 6.65 -15.95 21.44
C ASN A 20 6.17 -16.36 20.05
N LYS A 21 4.87 -16.19 19.79
CA LYS A 21 4.31 -16.30 18.45
C LYS A 21 4.95 -15.15 17.68
N ILE A 22 5.95 -15.46 16.86
CA ILE A 22 6.60 -14.49 15.95
C ILE A 22 5.47 -13.75 15.24
N ARG A 23 5.20 -12.51 15.67
CA ARG A 23 4.13 -11.70 15.08
C ARG A 23 4.62 -11.30 13.70
N ARG A 24 4.10 -11.97 12.67
CA ARG A 24 4.37 -11.58 11.28
C ARG A 24 3.70 -10.23 11.04
N LYS A 25 4.44 -9.29 10.47
CA LYS A 25 3.91 -8.00 10.04
C LYS A 25 2.81 -8.24 9.00
N PRO A 26 1.64 -7.57 9.11
CA PRO A 26 0.64 -7.60 8.06
C PRO A 26 1.24 -7.12 6.74
N ARG A 27 0.98 -7.86 5.66
CA ARG A 27 1.40 -7.48 4.31
C ARG A 27 0.27 -6.75 3.60
N ILE A 28 0.55 -5.55 3.12
CA ILE A 28 -0.43 -4.68 2.46
C ILE A 28 0.07 -4.39 1.06
N LEU A 29 -0.77 -4.68 0.06
CA LEU A 29 -0.58 -4.22 -1.30
C LEU A 29 -1.12 -2.79 -1.44
N CYS A 30 -0.23 -1.87 -1.75
CA CYS A 30 -0.50 -0.44 -1.91
C CYS A 30 -0.67 -0.12 -3.40
N LEU A 31 -1.91 0.21 -3.79
CA LEU A 31 -2.27 0.59 -5.15
C LEU A 31 -2.30 2.11 -5.27
N HIS A 32 -1.59 2.67 -6.25
CA HIS A 32 -1.54 4.11 -6.48
C HIS A 32 -2.85 4.65 -7.09
N SER A 33 -3.06 5.96 -7.00
CA SER A 33 -4.23 6.65 -7.55
C SER A 33 -4.12 6.87 -9.07
N PHE A 34 -5.13 7.47 -9.69
CA PHE A 34 -5.15 7.77 -11.11
C PHE A 34 -3.93 8.60 -11.56
N ARG A 35 -3.26 8.16 -12.62
CA ARG A 35 -2.08 8.82 -13.22
C ARG A 35 -0.97 9.12 -12.22
N THR A 36 -0.70 8.18 -11.33
CA THR A 36 0.45 8.22 -10.42
C THR A 36 1.24 6.91 -10.52
N SER A 37 2.16 6.65 -9.61
CA SER A 37 2.94 5.40 -9.56
C SER A 37 3.05 4.90 -8.12
N GLY A 38 3.37 3.62 -7.97
CA GLY A 38 3.68 3.00 -6.68
C GLY A 38 4.81 3.74 -5.96
N GLY A 39 5.82 4.23 -6.70
CA GLY A 39 6.88 5.06 -6.14
C GLY A 39 6.40 6.41 -5.59
N ILE A 40 5.42 7.04 -6.25
CA ILE A 40 4.78 8.27 -5.73
C ILE A 40 4.00 7.98 -4.45
N LEU A 41 3.21 6.90 -4.43
CA LEU A 41 2.49 6.49 -3.22
C LEU A 41 3.46 6.16 -2.07
N GLN A 42 4.61 5.53 -2.37
CA GLN A 42 5.65 5.29 -1.38
C GLN A 42 6.20 6.59 -0.78
N LYS A 43 6.47 7.61 -1.60
CA LYS A 43 6.89 8.95 -1.13
C LYS A 43 5.81 9.65 -0.31
N GLN A 44 4.53 9.37 -0.55
CA GLN A 44 3.44 9.92 0.26
C GLN A 44 3.35 9.20 1.61
N ILE A 45 3.47 7.88 1.64
CA ILE A 45 3.43 7.07 2.87
C ILE A 45 4.69 7.25 3.73
N SER A 46 5.84 7.61 3.14
CA SER A 46 7.07 7.87 3.92
C SER A 46 6.94 9.01 4.94
N ARG A 47 5.88 9.83 4.82
CA ARG A 47 5.54 10.87 5.80
C ARG A 47 4.90 10.33 7.08
N TRP A 48 4.51 9.05 7.11
CA TRP A 48 3.88 8.44 8.27
C TRP A 48 4.91 8.15 9.37
N PRO A 49 4.47 8.11 10.64
CA PRO A 49 5.34 7.76 11.76
C PRO A 49 5.97 6.37 11.63
N ALA A 50 7.23 6.23 12.03
CA ALA A 50 7.98 4.98 11.94
C ALA A 50 7.39 3.85 12.79
N ASN A 51 6.67 4.16 13.87
CA ASN A 51 5.97 3.16 14.69
C ASN A 51 4.74 2.56 13.98
N VAL A 52 4.27 3.17 12.88
CA VAL A 52 3.21 2.62 12.03
C VAL A 52 3.83 1.83 10.89
N THR A 53 4.72 2.45 10.11
CA THR A 53 5.32 1.79 8.94
C THR A 53 6.23 0.63 9.33
N GLY A 54 6.89 0.71 10.50
CA GLY A 54 7.72 -0.34 11.04
C GLY A 54 6.95 -1.62 11.39
N GLU A 55 5.64 -1.54 11.63
CA GLU A 55 4.79 -2.70 11.95
C GLU A 55 4.16 -3.33 10.69
N LEU A 56 4.35 -2.74 9.51
CA LEU A 56 3.72 -3.15 8.26
C LEU A 56 4.76 -3.64 7.24
N ASP A 57 4.35 -4.57 6.39
CA ASP A 57 5.06 -4.98 5.19
C ASP A 57 4.33 -4.40 3.96
N LEU A 58 4.78 -3.23 3.49
CA LEU A 58 4.12 -2.48 2.43
C LEU A 58 4.73 -2.82 1.05
N VAL A 59 3.88 -3.27 0.13
CA VAL A 59 4.27 -3.60 -1.25
C VAL A 59 3.60 -2.59 -2.18
N PHE A 60 4.39 -1.81 -2.90
CA PHE A 60 3.90 -0.81 -3.84
C PHE A 60 3.92 -1.39 -5.25
N ALA A 61 2.77 -1.36 -5.93
CA ALA A 61 2.65 -1.86 -7.31
C ALA A 61 2.31 -0.72 -8.25
N ASP A 62 2.91 -0.75 -9.44
CA ASP A 62 2.54 0.08 -10.58
C ASP A 62 1.43 -0.60 -11.38
N ALA A 63 0.54 0.21 -11.93
CA ALA A 63 -0.48 -0.24 -12.85
C ALA A 63 0.11 -0.61 -14.23
N PRO A 64 -0.55 -1.47 -15.02
CA PRO A 64 0.03 -2.02 -16.25
C PRO A 64 0.09 -1.04 -17.42
N PHE A 65 -0.71 0.04 -17.41
CA PHE A 65 -0.78 0.98 -18.52
C PHE A 65 -0.09 2.29 -18.19
N LEU A 66 0.68 2.83 -19.13
CA LEU A 66 1.21 4.19 -19.01
C LEU A 66 0.07 5.20 -19.16
N ALA A 67 0.08 6.23 -18.31
CA ALA A 67 -0.90 7.30 -18.37
C ALA A 67 -0.81 8.07 -19.69
N GLU A 68 -1.95 8.23 -20.34
CA GLU A 68 -2.06 9.01 -21.57
C GLU A 68 -2.52 10.44 -21.24
N GLY A 69 -1.57 11.36 -21.17
CA GLY A 69 -1.81 12.79 -20.96
C GLY A 69 -1.28 13.31 -19.62
N LYS A 70 -1.73 14.50 -19.25
CA LYS A 70 -1.25 15.20 -18.06
C LYS A 70 -1.68 14.51 -16.78
N SER A 71 -0.82 14.59 -15.78
CA SER A 71 -1.13 14.19 -14.41
C SER A 71 -1.22 15.42 -13.51
N ASP A 72 -2.13 15.41 -12.54
CA ASP A 72 -2.26 16.50 -11.56
C ASP A 72 -1.05 16.61 -10.64
N VAL A 73 -0.21 15.58 -10.60
CA VAL A 73 1.04 15.56 -9.84
C VAL A 73 2.27 15.99 -10.65
N GLU A 74 2.08 16.38 -11.91
CA GLU A 74 3.14 16.88 -12.78
C GLU A 74 3.75 18.16 -12.20
N GLY A 75 5.08 18.22 -12.12
CA GLY A 75 5.82 19.31 -11.48
C GLY A 75 6.01 19.17 -9.96
N ILE A 76 5.30 18.24 -9.31
CA ILE A 76 5.54 17.85 -7.91
C ILE A 76 6.33 16.53 -7.85
N TYR A 77 5.96 15.58 -8.70
CA TYR A 77 6.59 14.27 -8.80
C TYR A 77 6.99 13.98 -10.24
N ASP A 78 8.16 13.39 -10.43
CA ASP A 78 8.64 13.01 -11.76
C ASP A 78 7.86 11.80 -12.32
N PRO A 79 7.65 11.74 -13.66
CA PRO A 79 7.10 10.56 -14.35
C PRO A 79 8.04 9.33 -14.20
N PRO A 80 7.59 8.10 -14.50
CA PRO A 80 6.34 7.72 -15.19
C PRO A 80 5.10 7.69 -14.30
N TYR A 81 3.94 7.85 -14.96
CA TYR A 81 2.61 7.73 -14.36
C TYR A 81 1.85 6.59 -15.02
N PHE A 82 1.01 5.92 -14.27
CA PHE A 82 0.28 4.73 -14.71
C PHE A 82 -1.22 4.81 -14.43
N GLU A 83 -1.98 3.99 -15.16
CA GLU A 83 -3.43 3.83 -15.05
C GLU A 83 -3.79 2.33 -14.91
N TRP A 84 -4.73 2.00 -14.01
CA TRP A 84 -5.18 0.62 -13.78
C TRP A 84 -6.09 0.09 -14.89
N PHE A 85 -6.76 1.00 -15.59
CA PHE A 85 -7.71 0.68 -16.64
C PHE A 85 -7.63 1.76 -17.71
N GLN A 86 -7.63 1.34 -18.96
CA GLN A 86 -7.82 2.21 -20.12
C GLN A 86 -9.03 1.70 -20.87
N SER A 87 -9.96 2.61 -21.21
CA SER A 87 -11.09 2.25 -22.05
C SER A 87 -10.58 1.84 -23.42
N ASP A 88 -11.16 0.78 -23.98
CA ASP A 88 -10.91 0.40 -25.37
C ASP A 88 -11.21 1.61 -26.26
N LYS A 89 -10.18 2.11 -26.95
CA LYS A 89 -10.39 3.11 -28.00
C LYS A 89 -11.04 2.38 -29.15
N VAL A 90 -12.37 2.46 -29.25
CA VAL A 90 -13.08 2.01 -30.45
C VAL A 90 -12.45 2.75 -31.64
N GLN A 91 -11.69 2.04 -32.47
CA GLN A 91 -11.18 2.59 -33.71
C GLN A 91 -12.37 2.77 -34.65
N TYR A 92 -12.80 4.01 -34.88
CA TYR A 92 -13.82 4.36 -35.89
C TYR A 92 -13.29 4.21 -37.32
N ASN A 93 -12.57 3.12 -37.63
CA ASN A 93 -12.04 2.85 -38.96
C ASN A 93 -12.86 1.79 -39.72
N THR A 94 -14.12 1.59 -39.36
CA THR A 94 -15.11 1.02 -40.28
C THR A 94 -15.93 2.14 -40.89
N PRO A 95 -15.87 2.35 -42.23
CA PRO A 95 -16.78 3.29 -42.89
C PRO A 95 -18.18 2.66 -42.93
N LEU A 96 -18.92 2.76 -41.82
CA LEU A 96 -20.36 2.54 -41.84
C LEU A 96 -21.00 3.85 -42.28
N VAL A 97 -21.10 4.02 -43.59
CA VAL A 97 -22.09 4.91 -44.19
C VAL A 97 -23.45 4.39 -43.77
N LEU A 98 -24.09 5.03 -42.79
CA LEU A 98 -25.54 5.21 -42.79
C LEU A 98 -25.87 6.59 -42.17
N PRO A 99 -26.67 7.42 -42.86
CA PRO A 99 -27.06 8.72 -42.36
C PRO A 99 -28.20 8.59 -41.36
N GLY A 100 -28.04 9.26 -40.23
CA GLY A 100 -29.15 9.62 -39.36
C GLY A 100 -29.21 8.84 -38.06
N ILE A 101 -29.56 9.60 -37.01
CA ILE A 101 -30.13 9.16 -35.74
C ILE A 101 -29.04 8.73 -34.72
N PHE A 102 -28.74 9.42 -33.62
CA PHE A 102 -29.44 10.38 -32.75
C PHE A 102 -28.43 11.35 -32.11
N ASN A 103 -28.81 12.63 -31.97
CA ASN A 103 -28.44 13.45 -30.82
C ASN A 103 -29.25 12.95 -29.62
N PHE A 104 -28.64 12.66 -28.48
CA PHE A 104 -29.17 12.95 -27.14
C PHE A 104 -28.11 12.65 -26.06
N PHE A 105 -27.76 13.71 -25.32
CA PHE A 105 -26.87 13.85 -24.15
C PHE A 105 -25.36 13.80 -24.38
#